data_AF-A0AAX6GK16-F1
#
_entry.id   AF-A0AAX6GK16-F1
#
_cell.length_a   1.000
_cell.length_b   1.000
_cell.length_c   1.000
_cell.angle_alpha   90.00
_cell.angle_beta   90.00
_cell.angle_gamma   90.00
#
_symmetry.space_group_name_H-M   'P 1'
#
loop_
_entity.id
_entity.type
_entity.pdbx_description
1 polymer ?
#
loop_
_entity_poly.entity_id
_entity_poly.type
_entity_poly.pdbx_seq_one_letter_code
_entity_poly.pdbx_strand_id
1 'polypeptide(L)'
;MGLLMVGTASEKASEMLAYAHDTQHEKIIRGLSLGIALTVYGREEEADTLIEQLTRDQDPILRYGGMYALALAYSGTANNKAIHQLLHFAVSDVSDDVRRTAVLALGFVLYSEPEQTPRIVSLLSESYNPHVRYGAALAVGISCAGTGLSEAISLLEPLTSDVVDFVRQGALIAMAMVMIQTNESCDSRVGTFRRQLEKIILDKHEDTMSKMGAILAAGILDAGGRNVTIRLLSKTKHDKITAVVGLAVFSQFWYWYPLTYFISLAFSPTALIGLNYDLKVPKFEFLSNAKPSLFEYPHPTSPPTSASAVKLPTAVLSTSAKARSRAKKDAEQKALEKSTTDDASTSSSSGKGLKSSEKNNDTMQVDSAVEKKVEVEPTFEILTNPARVVPAQEKFIRFLEGSRYVPVKLAPSGFVLLRDLQPSEAEVLALTDAPSSMVSPASGPTTTGQQGSASSAMAVDEEPQPPQAFEYST
;
A
#
# COMPACT_ATOMS: atom_id res chain seq x y z
N MET A 1 -24.44 -13.93 9.16
CA MET A 1 -25.10 -14.99 8.36
C MET A 1 -24.35 -15.25 7.06
N GLY A 2 -24.29 -14.29 6.12
CA GLY A 2 -23.58 -14.48 4.84
C GLY A 2 -22.14 -15.00 4.96
N LEU A 3 -21.34 -14.41 5.87
CA LEU A 3 -19.95 -14.86 6.11
C LEU A 3 -19.82 -16.31 6.62
N LEU A 4 -20.82 -16.84 7.34
CA LEU A 4 -20.80 -18.23 7.81
C LEU A 4 -21.22 -19.22 6.72
N MET A 5 -21.99 -18.76 5.73
CA MET A 5 -22.66 -19.59 4.72
C MET A 5 -22.11 -19.34 3.32
N VAL A 6 -20.88 -18.84 3.20
CA VAL A 6 -20.24 -18.51 1.91
C VAL A 6 -20.20 -19.75 1.02
N GLY A 7 -20.74 -19.63 -0.20
CA GLY A 7 -20.77 -20.69 -1.21
C GLY A 7 -21.72 -21.88 -0.92
N THR A 8 -22.44 -21.88 0.20
CA THR A 8 -23.31 -23.01 0.57
C THR A 8 -24.67 -23.01 -0.12
N ALA A 9 -25.08 -21.90 -0.77
CA ALA A 9 -26.38 -21.76 -1.45
C ALA A 9 -27.58 -22.30 -0.64
N SER A 10 -27.58 -21.98 0.66
CA SER A 10 -28.58 -22.49 1.61
C SER A 10 -29.97 -21.92 1.36
N GLU A 11 -31.01 -22.71 1.61
CA GLU A 11 -32.42 -22.27 1.63
C GLU A 11 -32.63 -21.05 2.54
N LYS A 12 -31.77 -20.86 3.56
CA LYS A 12 -31.77 -19.67 4.42
C LYS A 12 -31.58 -18.34 3.66
N ALA A 13 -31.05 -18.37 2.44
CA ALA A 13 -31.00 -17.19 1.59
C ALA A 13 -32.41 -16.66 1.24
N SER A 14 -33.38 -17.56 1.04
CA SER A 14 -34.78 -17.18 0.81
C SER A 14 -35.45 -16.62 2.08
N GLU A 15 -35.13 -17.15 3.27
CA GLU A 15 -35.58 -16.58 4.55
C GLU A 15 -35.01 -15.16 4.75
N MET A 16 -33.73 -14.96 4.40
CA MET A 16 -33.10 -13.64 4.44
C MET A 16 -33.74 -12.66 3.46
N LEU A 17 -34.13 -13.12 2.27
CA LEU A 17 -34.82 -12.30 1.27
C LEU A 17 -36.22 -11.91 1.75
N ALA A 18 -37.00 -12.87 2.28
CA ALA A 18 -38.31 -12.58 2.86
C ALA A 18 -38.21 -11.55 4.00
N TYR A 19 -37.24 -11.74 4.90
CA TYR A 19 -37.02 -10.79 5.99
C TYR A 19 -36.56 -9.41 5.51
N ALA A 20 -35.81 -9.34 4.40
CA ALA A 20 -35.42 -8.06 3.82
C ALA A 20 -36.62 -7.23 3.35
N HIS A 21 -37.66 -7.88 2.79
CA HIS A 21 -38.91 -7.22 2.40
C HIS A 21 -39.77 -6.74 3.59
N ASP A 22 -39.77 -7.49 4.69
CA ASP A 22 -40.57 -7.15 5.87
C ASP A 22 -39.97 -5.97 6.66
N THR A 23 -38.65 -5.79 6.57
CA THR A 23 -37.95 -4.75 7.33
C THR A 23 -37.96 -3.41 6.61
N GLN A 24 -38.10 -2.32 7.37
CA GLN A 24 -37.98 -0.94 6.84
C GLN A 24 -36.61 -0.30 7.13
N HIS A 25 -35.72 -1.00 7.84
CA HIS A 25 -34.43 -0.47 8.24
C HIS A 25 -33.38 -0.66 7.14
N GLU A 26 -33.01 0.41 6.45
CA GLU A 26 -32.05 0.43 5.34
C GLU A 26 -30.74 -0.33 5.64
N LYS A 27 -30.19 -0.19 6.85
CA LYS A 27 -28.95 -0.89 7.26
C LYS A 27 -29.13 -2.40 7.33
N ILE A 28 -30.30 -2.87 7.77
CA ILE A 28 -30.62 -4.29 7.86
C ILE A 28 -30.79 -4.84 6.45
N ILE A 29 -31.55 -4.15 5.59
CA ILE A 29 -31.75 -4.54 4.19
C ILE A 29 -30.41 -4.63 3.46
N ARG A 30 -29.51 -3.64 3.60
CA ARG A 30 -28.16 -3.68 3.01
C ARG A 30 -27.31 -4.84 3.54
N GLY A 31 -27.34 -5.08 4.85
CA GLY A 31 -26.61 -6.20 5.46
C GLY A 31 -27.11 -7.56 4.98
N LEU A 32 -28.43 -7.71 4.81
CA LEU A 32 -29.05 -8.91 4.26
C LEU A 32 -28.75 -9.07 2.78
N SER A 33 -28.81 -8.00 1.99
CA SER A 33 -28.57 -8.06 0.54
C SER A 33 -27.13 -8.45 0.21
N LEU A 34 -26.14 -7.90 0.92
CA LEU A 34 -24.76 -8.37 0.84
C LEU A 34 -24.61 -9.79 1.40
N GLY A 35 -25.33 -10.12 2.47
CA GLY A 35 -25.34 -11.45 3.06
C GLY A 35 -25.80 -12.53 2.08
N ILE A 36 -26.86 -12.26 1.31
CA ILE A 36 -27.37 -13.14 0.25
C ILE A 36 -26.33 -13.27 -0.86
N ALA A 37 -25.73 -12.15 -1.30
CA ALA A 37 -24.68 -12.16 -2.32
C ALA A 37 -23.48 -13.06 -1.94
N LEU A 38 -23.11 -13.11 -0.66
CA LEU A 38 -22.04 -13.98 -0.18
C LEU A 38 -22.39 -15.48 -0.23
N THR A 39 -23.67 -15.84 -0.09
CA THR A 39 -24.09 -17.25 -0.12
C THR A 39 -23.98 -17.90 -1.50
N VAL A 40 -24.04 -17.09 -2.57
CA VAL A 40 -23.99 -17.53 -3.97
C VAL A 40 -22.56 -17.55 -4.55
N TYR A 41 -21.55 -17.36 -3.72
CA TYR A 41 -20.15 -17.34 -4.15
C TYR A 41 -19.76 -18.63 -4.91
N GLY A 42 -19.26 -18.49 -6.14
CA GLY A 42 -18.75 -19.58 -6.98
C GLY A 42 -19.79 -20.58 -7.50
N ARG A 43 -21.08 -20.19 -7.50
CA ARG A 43 -22.20 -21.06 -7.91
C ARG A 43 -22.69 -20.87 -9.35
N GLU A 44 -22.12 -19.93 -10.10
CA GLU A 44 -22.42 -19.68 -11.51
C GLU A 44 -23.93 -19.73 -11.82
N GLU A 45 -24.38 -20.66 -12.68
CA GLU A 45 -25.76 -20.77 -13.17
C GLU A 45 -26.80 -21.11 -12.07
N GLU A 46 -26.40 -21.77 -10.97
CA GLU A 46 -27.32 -22.07 -9.86
C GLU A 46 -27.82 -20.79 -9.18
N ALA A 47 -27.05 -19.71 -9.26
CA ALA A 47 -27.37 -18.42 -8.67
C ALA A 47 -28.27 -17.54 -9.56
N ASP A 48 -28.42 -17.86 -10.85
CA ASP A 48 -29.11 -16.99 -11.82
C ASP A 48 -30.57 -16.73 -11.41
N THR A 49 -31.25 -17.74 -10.85
CA THR A 49 -32.64 -17.60 -10.38
C THR A 49 -32.78 -16.55 -9.27
N LEU A 50 -31.87 -16.58 -8.29
CA LEU A 50 -31.83 -15.60 -7.19
C LEU A 50 -31.39 -14.21 -7.68
N ILE A 51 -30.45 -14.15 -8.61
CA ILE A 51 -29.99 -12.89 -9.21
C ILE A 51 -31.13 -12.23 -10.00
N GLU A 52 -31.89 -12.98 -10.80
CA GLU A 52 -33.05 -12.45 -11.52
C GLU A 52 -34.14 -11.94 -10.57
N GLN A 53 -34.37 -12.63 -9.45
CA GLN A 53 -35.31 -12.17 -8.43
C GLN A 53 -34.85 -10.84 -7.80
N LEU A 54 -33.59 -10.75 -7.36
CA LEU A 54 -33.04 -9.54 -6.74
C LEU A 54 -32.96 -8.35 -7.70
N THR A 55 -32.70 -8.59 -8.99
CA THR A 55 -32.52 -7.52 -9.98
C THR A 55 -33.83 -6.97 -10.53
N ARG A 56 -34.93 -7.73 -10.46
CA ARG A 56 -36.28 -7.27 -10.85
C ARG A 56 -37.04 -6.60 -9.71
N ASP A 57 -36.46 -6.60 -8.52
CA ASP A 57 -37.07 -6.02 -7.34
C ASP A 57 -37.28 -4.51 -7.46
N GLN A 58 -38.33 -4.00 -6.82
CA GLN A 58 -38.62 -2.57 -6.74
C GLN A 58 -37.61 -1.85 -5.84
N ASP A 59 -37.12 -2.53 -4.79
CA ASP A 59 -36.20 -1.92 -3.84
C ASP A 59 -34.78 -1.80 -4.42
N PRO A 60 -34.23 -0.56 -4.52
CA PRO A 60 -32.88 -0.36 -5.07
C PRO A 60 -31.78 -1.08 -4.29
N ILE A 61 -31.98 -1.31 -2.99
CA ILE A 61 -31.01 -1.98 -2.11
C ILE A 61 -30.93 -3.48 -2.39
N LEU A 62 -32.04 -4.10 -2.80
CA LEU A 62 -32.07 -5.50 -3.21
C LEU A 62 -31.45 -5.68 -4.59
N ARG A 63 -31.74 -4.75 -5.53
CA ARG A 63 -31.02 -4.70 -6.82
C ARG A 63 -29.51 -4.51 -6.65
N TYR A 64 -29.10 -3.67 -5.71
CA TYR A 64 -27.71 -3.49 -5.29
C TYR A 64 -27.07 -4.80 -4.82
N GLY A 65 -27.76 -5.57 -3.97
CA GLY A 65 -27.33 -6.91 -3.57
C GLY A 65 -27.25 -7.88 -4.74
N GLY A 66 -28.19 -7.79 -5.69
CA GLY A 66 -28.19 -8.57 -6.93
C GLY A 66 -26.94 -8.35 -7.79
N MET A 67 -26.41 -7.12 -7.86
CA MET A 67 -25.16 -6.83 -8.57
C MET A 67 -23.95 -7.49 -7.88
N TYR A 68 -23.88 -7.47 -6.54
CA TYR A 68 -22.85 -8.21 -5.81
C TYR A 68 -23.01 -9.73 -5.93
N ALA A 69 -24.24 -10.23 -5.95
CA ALA A 69 -24.53 -11.64 -6.14
C ALA A 69 -24.03 -12.12 -7.50
N LEU A 70 -24.29 -11.34 -8.56
CA LEU A 70 -23.77 -11.60 -9.91
C LEU A 70 -22.23 -11.55 -9.94
N ALA A 71 -21.62 -10.58 -9.26
CA ALA A 71 -20.17 -10.44 -9.16
C ALA A 71 -19.48 -11.63 -8.48
N LEU A 72 -20.07 -12.13 -7.39
CA LEU A 72 -19.53 -13.21 -6.57
C LEU A 72 -19.85 -14.60 -7.12
N ALA A 73 -20.98 -14.76 -7.82
CA ALA A 73 -21.33 -16.00 -8.50
C ALA A 73 -20.39 -16.28 -9.68
N TYR A 74 -20.03 -15.24 -10.44
CA TYR A 74 -19.15 -15.31 -11.61
C TYR A 74 -17.74 -14.74 -11.33
N SER A 75 -17.26 -14.84 -10.09
CA SER A 75 -15.93 -14.32 -9.74
C SER A 75 -14.84 -15.07 -10.50
N GLY A 76 -13.99 -14.36 -11.24
CA GLY A 76 -12.84 -14.95 -11.95
C GLY A 76 -13.15 -15.80 -13.18
N THR A 77 -14.41 -15.94 -13.59
CA THR A 77 -14.81 -16.76 -14.76
C THR A 77 -14.83 -16.00 -16.08
N ALA A 78 -14.80 -14.66 -16.06
CA ALA A 78 -14.86 -13.79 -17.23
C ALA A 78 -16.04 -14.10 -18.20
N ASN A 79 -17.21 -14.48 -17.65
CA ASN A 79 -18.37 -14.81 -18.47
C ASN A 79 -18.97 -13.57 -19.17
N ASN A 80 -19.06 -13.62 -20.50
CA ASN A 80 -19.63 -12.57 -21.33
C ASN A 80 -21.09 -12.23 -20.99
N LYS A 81 -21.90 -13.21 -20.56
CA LYS A 81 -23.30 -12.98 -20.16
C LYS A 81 -23.37 -12.05 -18.94
N ALA A 82 -22.57 -12.35 -17.92
CA ALA A 82 -22.50 -11.56 -16.69
C ALA A 82 -21.99 -10.14 -16.98
N ILE A 83 -20.94 -10.00 -17.81
CA ILE A 83 -20.40 -8.70 -18.21
C ILE A 83 -21.46 -7.86 -18.94
N HIS A 84 -22.17 -8.44 -19.91
CA HIS A 84 -23.22 -7.74 -20.65
C HIS A 84 -24.37 -7.30 -19.74
N GLN A 85 -24.79 -8.15 -18.80
CA GLN A 85 -25.83 -7.83 -17.83
C GLN A 85 -25.39 -6.69 -16.89
N LEU A 86 -24.17 -6.75 -16.35
CA LEU A 86 -23.61 -5.68 -15.51
C LEU A 86 -23.52 -4.35 -16.27
N LEU A 87 -23.05 -4.36 -17.51
CA LEU A 87 -22.99 -3.16 -18.35
C LEU A 87 -24.38 -2.60 -18.66
N HIS A 88 -25.37 -3.47 -18.87
CA HIS A 88 -26.75 -3.04 -19.07
C HIS A 88 -27.28 -2.32 -17.83
N PHE A 89 -27.17 -2.91 -16.64
CA PHE A 89 -27.63 -2.30 -15.39
C PHE A 89 -26.86 -1.03 -15.01
N ALA A 90 -25.59 -0.92 -15.40
CA ALA A 90 -24.79 0.30 -15.19
C ALA A 90 -25.37 1.53 -15.93
N VAL A 91 -26.12 1.32 -17.02
CA VAL A 91 -26.72 2.39 -17.83
C VAL A 91 -28.24 2.50 -17.62
N SER A 92 -28.94 1.36 -17.51
CA SER A 92 -30.41 1.31 -17.52
C SER A 92 -31.06 1.61 -16.17
N ASP A 93 -30.42 1.28 -15.04
CA ASP A 93 -31.01 1.53 -13.71
C ASP A 93 -31.08 3.03 -13.43
N VAL A 94 -32.04 3.45 -12.62
CA VAL A 94 -32.22 4.84 -12.19
C VAL A 94 -31.41 5.15 -10.92
N SER A 95 -31.13 4.13 -10.10
CA SER A 95 -30.41 4.29 -8.84
C SER A 95 -28.89 4.36 -9.04
N ASP A 96 -28.28 5.41 -8.50
CA ASP A 96 -26.83 5.60 -8.50
C ASP A 96 -26.07 4.49 -7.75
N ASP A 97 -26.69 3.91 -6.72
CA ASP A 97 -26.10 2.82 -5.93
C ASP A 97 -25.93 1.55 -6.75
N VAL A 98 -26.96 1.22 -7.54
CA VAL A 98 -26.94 0.08 -8.45
C VAL A 98 -25.94 0.32 -9.57
N ARG A 99 -25.94 1.52 -10.18
CA ARG A 99 -24.99 1.88 -11.25
C ARG A 99 -23.54 1.75 -10.80
N ARG A 100 -23.20 2.33 -9.64
CA ARG A 100 -21.85 2.22 -9.05
C ARG A 100 -21.44 0.76 -8.86
N THR A 101 -22.36 -0.04 -8.32
CA THR A 101 -22.08 -1.43 -7.96
C THR A 101 -21.96 -2.33 -9.18
N ALA A 102 -22.76 -2.07 -10.21
CA ALA A 102 -22.68 -2.79 -11.47
C ALA A 102 -21.29 -2.63 -12.12
N VAL A 103 -20.73 -1.41 -12.10
CA VAL A 103 -19.36 -1.17 -12.60
C VAL A 103 -18.32 -1.80 -11.68
N LEU A 104 -18.46 -1.66 -10.36
CA LEU A 104 -17.54 -2.27 -9.39
C LEU A 104 -17.49 -3.81 -9.53
N ALA A 105 -18.65 -4.43 -9.76
CA ALA A 105 -18.80 -5.86 -9.98
C ALA A 105 -18.00 -6.38 -11.20
N LEU A 106 -17.80 -5.56 -12.24
CA LEU A 106 -16.93 -5.93 -13.36
C LEU A 106 -15.51 -6.26 -12.90
N GLY A 107 -15.00 -5.55 -11.89
CA GLY A 107 -13.69 -5.83 -11.31
C GLY A 107 -13.57 -7.23 -10.69
N PHE A 108 -14.66 -7.75 -10.12
CA PHE A 108 -14.72 -9.11 -9.55
C PHE A 108 -14.89 -10.20 -10.62
N VAL A 109 -15.59 -9.91 -11.72
CA VAL A 109 -15.74 -10.88 -12.81
C VAL A 109 -14.44 -11.00 -13.62
N LEU A 110 -13.70 -9.90 -13.77
CA LEU A 110 -12.55 -9.78 -14.67
C LEU A 110 -11.17 -9.86 -13.99
N TYR A 111 -11.06 -10.11 -12.68
CA TYR A 111 -9.72 -10.17 -12.05
C TYR A 111 -8.84 -11.32 -12.54
N SER A 112 -9.41 -12.33 -13.23
CA SER A 112 -8.63 -13.39 -13.87
C SER A 112 -7.83 -12.89 -15.07
N GLU A 113 -8.33 -11.87 -15.77
CA GLU A 113 -7.73 -11.26 -16.95
C GLU A 113 -7.60 -9.72 -16.78
N PRO A 114 -6.65 -9.26 -15.94
CA PRO A 114 -6.53 -7.86 -15.54
C PRO A 114 -6.18 -6.89 -16.69
N GLU A 115 -5.80 -7.40 -17.87
CA GLU A 115 -5.52 -6.60 -19.07
C GLU A 115 -6.80 -6.13 -19.80
N GLN A 116 -7.92 -6.85 -19.64
CA GLN A 116 -9.17 -6.51 -20.32
C GLN A 116 -9.96 -5.43 -19.57
N THR A 117 -9.82 -5.35 -18.24
CA THR A 117 -10.59 -4.43 -17.42
C THR A 117 -10.41 -2.96 -17.81
N PRO A 118 -9.19 -2.43 -17.99
CA PRO A 118 -9.01 -1.02 -18.38
C PRO A 118 -9.69 -0.69 -19.70
N ARG A 119 -9.69 -1.60 -20.68
CA ARG A 119 -10.31 -1.41 -22.00
C ARG A 119 -11.83 -1.28 -21.92
N ILE A 120 -12.47 -2.14 -21.12
CA ILE A 120 -13.93 -2.12 -20.93
C ILE A 120 -14.35 -0.89 -20.11
N VAL A 121 -13.57 -0.56 -19.08
CA VAL A 121 -13.89 0.50 -18.13
C VAL A 121 -13.54 1.90 -18.65
N SER A 122 -12.67 2.03 -19.65
CA SER A 122 -12.25 3.33 -20.22
C SER A 122 -13.42 4.18 -20.70
N LEU A 123 -14.46 3.58 -21.30
CA LEU A 123 -15.65 4.32 -21.72
C LEU A 123 -16.50 4.77 -20.52
N LEU A 124 -16.50 3.98 -19.45
CA LEU A 124 -17.26 4.25 -18.23
C LEU A 124 -16.60 5.34 -17.37
N SER A 125 -15.27 5.45 -17.38
CA SER A 125 -14.55 6.52 -16.67
C SER A 125 -14.78 7.91 -17.26
N GLU A 126 -15.17 8.01 -18.53
CA GLU A 126 -15.51 9.28 -19.20
C GLU A 126 -16.98 9.67 -19.04
N SER A 127 -17.77 8.83 -18.35
CA SER A 127 -19.20 9.09 -18.15
C SER A 127 -19.44 10.33 -17.29
N TYR A 128 -20.47 11.11 -17.61
CA TYR A 128 -20.87 12.29 -16.83
C TYR A 128 -21.25 11.94 -15.37
N ASN A 129 -21.80 10.75 -15.13
CA ASN A 129 -22.25 10.32 -13.81
C ASN A 129 -21.08 10.05 -12.86
N PRO A 130 -20.94 10.77 -11.74
CA PRO A 130 -19.82 10.57 -10.81
C PRO A 130 -19.80 9.17 -10.17
N HIS A 131 -20.96 8.57 -9.92
CA HIS A 131 -21.08 7.23 -9.33
C HIS A 131 -20.52 6.13 -10.24
N VAL A 132 -20.69 6.28 -11.55
CA VAL A 132 -20.13 5.37 -12.57
C VAL A 132 -18.61 5.52 -12.62
N ARG A 133 -18.09 6.75 -12.60
CA ARG A 133 -16.65 7.03 -12.57
C ARG A 133 -15.96 6.49 -11.31
N TYR A 134 -16.63 6.61 -10.16
CA TYR A 134 -16.15 5.99 -8.93
C TYR A 134 -16.12 4.46 -9.02
N GLY A 135 -17.20 3.85 -9.51
CA GLY A 135 -17.27 2.39 -9.72
C GLY A 135 -16.18 1.91 -10.68
N ALA A 136 -15.90 2.67 -11.74
CA ALA A 136 -14.83 2.42 -12.70
C ALA A 136 -13.45 2.43 -12.04
N ALA A 137 -13.15 3.45 -11.22
CA ALA A 137 -11.89 3.54 -10.49
C ALA A 137 -11.67 2.31 -9.58
N LEU A 138 -12.67 1.96 -8.76
CA LEU A 138 -12.56 0.80 -7.88
C LEU A 138 -12.51 -0.53 -8.62
N ALA A 139 -13.24 -0.69 -9.73
CA ALA A 139 -13.20 -1.90 -10.55
C ALA A 139 -11.78 -2.19 -11.04
N VAL A 140 -11.09 -1.15 -11.56
CA VAL A 140 -9.69 -1.21 -11.97
C VAL A 140 -8.77 -1.50 -10.78
N GLY A 141 -9.03 -0.86 -9.64
CA GLY A 141 -8.27 -1.09 -8.40
C GLY A 141 -8.35 -2.53 -7.91
N ILE A 142 -9.52 -3.16 -8.00
CA ILE A 142 -9.75 -4.55 -7.57
C ILE A 142 -9.16 -5.53 -8.60
N SER A 143 -9.42 -5.35 -9.89
CA SER A 143 -8.95 -6.28 -10.92
C SER A 143 -7.43 -6.24 -11.11
N CYS A 144 -6.84 -5.05 -11.07
CA CYS A 144 -5.42 -4.84 -11.32
C CYS A 144 -4.60 -4.76 -10.01
N ALA A 145 -5.15 -5.22 -8.89
CA ALA A 145 -4.45 -5.22 -7.61
C ALA A 145 -3.15 -6.03 -7.67
N GLY A 146 -2.02 -5.40 -7.33
CA GLY A 146 -0.69 -6.03 -7.28
C GLY A 146 -0.08 -6.43 -8.64
N THR A 147 -0.70 -6.09 -9.76
CA THR A 147 -0.13 -6.35 -11.11
C THR A 147 0.75 -5.21 -11.63
N GLY A 148 0.49 -3.97 -11.19
CA GLY A 148 1.25 -2.79 -11.61
C GLY A 148 1.08 -2.44 -13.10
N LEU A 149 -0.09 -2.70 -13.69
CA LEU A 149 -0.35 -2.44 -15.11
C LEU A 149 -0.26 -0.94 -15.43
N SER A 150 0.54 -0.56 -16.43
CA SER A 150 0.73 0.85 -16.80
C SER A 150 -0.53 1.52 -17.35
N GLU A 151 -1.35 0.79 -18.11
CA GLU A 151 -2.62 1.25 -18.67
C GLU A 151 -3.64 1.60 -17.56
N ALA A 152 -3.69 0.81 -16.49
CA ALA A 152 -4.55 1.07 -15.34
C ALA A 152 -4.15 2.36 -14.62
N ILE A 153 -2.83 2.61 -14.46
CA ILE A 153 -2.32 3.83 -13.83
C ILE A 153 -2.69 5.07 -14.67
N SER A 154 -2.49 5.01 -15.99
CA SER A 154 -2.84 6.11 -16.89
C SER A 154 -4.35 6.39 -16.92
N LEU A 155 -5.19 5.38 -16.70
CA LEU A 155 -6.64 5.55 -16.58
C LEU A 155 -7.05 6.19 -15.24
N LEU A 156 -6.33 5.87 -14.15
CA LEU A 156 -6.63 6.37 -12.81
C LEU A 156 -6.10 7.80 -12.55
N GLU A 157 -4.98 8.20 -13.18
CA GLU A 157 -4.41 9.55 -13.08
C GLU A 157 -5.44 10.68 -13.24
N PRO A 158 -6.22 10.76 -14.34
CA PRO A 158 -7.20 11.83 -14.51
C PRO A 158 -8.33 11.79 -13.46
N LEU A 159 -8.68 10.60 -12.94
CA LEU A 159 -9.71 10.43 -11.91
C LEU A 159 -9.25 10.94 -10.53
N THR A 160 -7.94 11.02 -10.28
CA THR A 160 -7.42 11.63 -9.03
C THR A 160 -7.62 13.14 -9.00
N SER A 161 -7.72 13.79 -10.16
CA SER A 161 -7.97 15.21 -10.34
C SER A 161 -9.44 15.54 -10.67
N ASP A 162 -10.35 14.59 -10.46
CA ASP A 162 -11.77 14.80 -10.74
C ASP A 162 -12.35 15.95 -9.92
N VAL A 163 -13.40 16.60 -10.41
CA VAL A 163 -14.12 17.67 -9.70
C VAL A 163 -14.83 17.14 -8.45
N VAL A 164 -15.25 15.88 -8.44
CA VAL A 164 -16.04 15.28 -7.36
C VAL A 164 -15.18 14.54 -6.34
N ASP A 165 -15.36 14.87 -5.06
CA ASP A 165 -14.49 14.44 -3.95
C ASP A 165 -14.45 12.93 -3.76
N PHE A 166 -15.60 12.26 -3.83
CA PHE A 166 -15.64 10.81 -3.64
C PHE A 166 -15.03 10.05 -4.81
N VAL A 167 -15.05 10.61 -6.03
CA VAL A 167 -14.36 10.02 -7.19
C VAL A 167 -12.85 10.10 -6.95
N ARG A 168 -12.34 11.25 -6.47
CA ARG A 168 -10.94 11.39 -6.05
C ARG A 168 -10.59 10.36 -4.96
N GLN A 169 -11.43 10.21 -3.93
CA GLN A 169 -11.25 9.20 -2.88
C GLN A 169 -11.10 7.78 -3.45
N GLY A 170 -12.00 7.37 -4.36
CA GLY A 170 -11.96 6.06 -5.00
C GLY A 170 -10.71 5.85 -5.87
N ALA A 171 -10.32 6.88 -6.62
CA ALA A 171 -9.14 6.85 -7.48
C ALA A 171 -7.84 6.71 -6.67
N LEU A 172 -7.72 7.41 -5.53
CA LEU A 172 -6.55 7.30 -4.65
C LEU A 172 -6.43 5.89 -4.04
N ILE A 173 -7.55 5.33 -3.57
CA ILE A 173 -7.57 3.96 -3.01
C ILE A 173 -7.22 2.94 -4.11
N ALA A 174 -7.83 3.07 -5.29
CA ALA A 174 -7.57 2.18 -6.42
C ALA A 174 -6.10 2.23 -6.86
N MET A 175 -5.51 3.42 -6.95
CA MET A 175 -4.09 3.59 -7.30
C MET A 175 -3.18 2.90 -6.29
N ALA A 176 -3.47 3.02 -4.99
CA ALA A 176 -2.72 2.32 -3.95
C ALA A 176 -2.84 0.80 -4.04
N MET A 177 -4.02 0.27 -4.40
CA MET A 177 -4.23 -1.17 -4.59
C MET A 177 -3.45 -1.71 -5.81
N VAL A 178 -3.40 -0.96 -6.92
CA VAL A 178 -2.63 -1.35 -8.12
C VAL A 178 -1.12 -1.30 -7.85
N MET A 179 -0.66 -0.27 -7.13
CA MET A 179 0.75 -0.03 -6.84
C MET A 179 1.27 -0.76 -5.58
N ILE A 180 0.48 -1.62 -4.95
CA ILE A 180 0.92 -2.31 -3.74
C ILE A 180 2.18 -3.16 -4.01
N GLN A 181 3.19 -3.01 -3.15
CA GLN A 181 4.52 -3.63 -3.29
C GLN A 181 5.34 -3.24 -4.53
N THR A 182 4.94 -2.21 -5.29
CA THR A 182 5.77 -1.65 -6.37
C THR A 182 6.72 -0.59 -5.81
N ASN A 183 7.98 -0.67 -6.24
CA ASN A 183 9.05 0.25 -5.81
C ASN A 183 9.26 1.37 -6.84
N GLU A 184 9.82 2.48 -6.40
CA GLU A 184 10.08 3.68 -7.23
C GLU A 184 11.07 3.39 -8.38
N SER A 185 11.93 2.39 -8.18
CA SER A 185 12.89 1.92 -9.19
C SER A 185 12.22 1.17 -10.35
N CYS A 186 11.07 0.54 -10.10
CA CYS A 186 10.28 -0.12 -11.14
C CYS A 186 9.39 0.89 -11.89
N ASP A 187 8.85 1.87 -11.17
CA ASP A 187 8.02 2.92 -11.75
C ASP A 187 8.17 4.24 -10.97
N SER A 188 8.63 5.28 -11.67
CA SER A 188 8.84 6.61 -11.09
C SER A 188 7.53 7.26 -10.63
N ARG A 189 6.38 6.81 -11.15
CA ARG A 189 5.04 7.29 -10.81
C ARG A 189 4.65 6.98 -9.35
N VAL A 190 5.23 5.94 -8.76
CA VAL A 190 4.98 5.60 -7.34
C VAL A 190 5.52 6.71 -6.42
N GLY A 191 6.69 7.27 -6.77
CA GLY A 191 7.29 8.37 -6.01
C GLY A 191 6.51 9.67 -6.15
N THR A 192 5.96 9.97 -7.32
CA THR A 192 5.06 11.13 -7.51
C THR A 192 3.75 10.95 -6.76
N PHE A 193 3.17 9.75 -6.78
CA PHE A 193 1.95 9.42 -6.07
C PHE A 193 2.11 9.58 -4.55
N ARG A 194 3.21 9.12 -3.94
CA ARG A 194 3.48 9.33 -2.50
C ARG A 194 3.51 10.80 -2.12
N ARG A 195 4.24 11.63 -2.88
CA ARG A 195 4.30 13.08 -2.64
C ARG A 195 2.93 13.73 -2.79
N GLN A 196 2.12 13.25 -3.74
CA GLN A 196 0.74 13.71 -3.91
C GLN A 196 -0.13 13.35 -2.69
N LEU A 197 -0.04 12.12 -2.17
CA LEU A 197 -0.74 11.71 -0.96
C LEU A 197 -0.36 12.58 0.25
N GLU A 198 0.94 12.78 0.48
CA GLU A 198 1.44 13.63 1.57
C GLU A 198 0.93 15.06 1.45
N LYS A 199 0.93 15.62 0.22
CA LYS A 199 0.40 16.96 -0.05
C LYS A 199 -1.08 17.06 0.29
N ILE A 200 -1.90 16.09 -0.14
CA ILE A 200 -3.35 16.08 0.13
C ILE A 200 -3.63 15.95 1.63
N ILE A 201 -2.84 15.14 2.35
CA ILE A 201 -3.00 14.96 3.81
C ILE A 201 -2.64 16.23 4.58
N LEU A 202 -1.58 16.94 4.16
CA LEU A 202 -1.13 18.17 4.82
C LEU A 202 -1.96 19.40 4.48
N ASP A 203 -2.58 19.43 3.30
CA ASP A 203 -3.39 20.56 2.87
C ASP A 203 -4.67 20.65 3.71
N LYS A 204 -4.93 21.85 4.24
CA LYS A 204 -6.15 22.11 5.00
C LYS A 204 -7.36 22.34 4.10
N HIS A 205 -7.15 22.82 2.87
CA HIS A 205 -8.21 23.22 1.95
C HIS A 205 -8.82 22.06 1.14
N GLU A 206 -8.25 20.87 1.25
CA GLU A 206 -8.79 19.65 0.65
C GLU A 206 -10.00 19.09 1.42
N ASP A 207 -10.89 18.43 0.69
CA ASP A 207 -12.12 17.85 1.23
C ASP A 207 -11.84 16.67 2.18
N THR A 208 -12.71 16.51 3.17
CA THR A 208 -12.58 15.46 4.20
C THR A 208 -12.61 14.05 3.58
N MET A 209 -13.43 13.83 2.54
CA MET A 209 -13.51 12.54 1.83
C MET A 209 -12.22 12.23 1.06
N SER A 210 -11.66 13.22 0.37
CA SER A 210 -10.37 13.10 -0.34
C SER A 210 -9.23 12.80 0.63
N LYS A 211 -9.20 13.46 1.80
CA LYS A 211 -8.23 13.18 2.88
C LYS A 211 -8.35 11.77 3.42
N MET A 212 -9.58 11.31 3.68
CA MET A 212 -9.82 9.93 4.11
C MET A 212 -9.29 8.94 3.06
N GLY A 213 -9.54 9.19 1.78
CA GLY A 213 -8.99 8.41 0.67
C GLY A 213 -7.47 8.39 0.65
N ALA A 214 -6.84 9.55 0.85
CA ALA A 214 -5.38 9.67 0.87
C ALA A 214 -4.75 8.92 2.06
N ILE A 215 -5.36 8.98 3.25
CA ILE A 215 -4.91 8.26 4.44
C ILE A 215 -5.02 6.75 4.23
N LEU A 216 -6.16 6.28 3.70
CA LEU A 216 -6.35 4.86 3.39
C LEU A 216 -5.39 4.40 2.30
N ALA A 217 -5.18 5.19 1.26
CA ALA A 217 -4.23 4.89 0.18
C ALA A 217 -2.79 4.77 0.71
N ALA A 218 -2.35 5.69 1.58
CA ALA A 218 -1.04 5.60 2.23
C ALA A 218 -0.94 4.34 3.10
N GLY A 219 -1.97 4.03 3.89
CA GLY A 219 -2.01 2.82 4.71
C GLY A 219 -1.98 1.52 3.91
N ILE A 220 -2.63 1.48 2.73
CA ILE A 220 -2.61 0.33 1.82
C ILE A 220 -1.23 0.18 1.16
N LEU A 221 -0.60 1.29 0.77
CA LEU A 221 0.71 1.28 0.11
C LEU A 221 1.83 0.77 1.05
N ASP A 222 1.73 1.11 2.34
CA ASP A 222 2.68 0.72 3.39
C ASP A 222 2.19 -0.46 4.25
N ALA A 223 1.13 -1.15 3.81
CA ALA A 223 0.49 -2.23 4.56
C ALA A 223 1.51 -3.32 4.97
N GLY A 224 1.45 -3.76 6.23
CA GLY A 224 2.29 -4.84 6.76
C GLY A 224 3.80 -4.56 6.66
N GLY A 225 4.22 -3.29 6.67
CA GLY A 225 5.61 -2.91 6.41
C GLY A 225 6.04 -3.22 4.98
N ARG A 226 5.10 -3.20 4.02
CA ARG A 226 5.26 -3.58 2.59
C ARG A 226 5.48 -5.07 2.34
N ASN A 227 5.20 -5.91 3.33
CA ASN A 227 5.31 -7.37 3.21
C ASN A 227 4.02 -8.05 2.80
N VAL A 228 2.92 -7.30 2.64
CA VAL A 228 1.64 -7.83 2.20
C VAL A 228 1.25 -7.28 0.84
N THR A 229 0.67 -8.13 0.02
CA THR A 229 0.09 -7.78 -1.28
C THR A 229 -1.39 -8.10 -1.26
N ILE A 230 -2.17 -7.40 -2.06
CA ILE A 230 -3.57 -7.76 -2.30
C ILE A 230 -3.56 -8.75 -3.46
N ARG A 231 -3.99 -9.99 -3.19
CA ARG A 231 -3.97 -11.06 -4.19
C ARG A 231 -5.26 -11.86 -4.15
N LEU A 232 -6.07 -11.68 -5.19
CA LEU A 232 -7.36 -12.35 -5.38
C LEU A 232 -7.19 -13.81 -5.83
N LEU A 233 -6.20 -14.07 -6.69
CA LEU A 233 -5.87 -15.41 -7.18
C LEU A 233 -4.73 -16.05 -6.40
N SER A 234 -4.86 -17.32 -6.02
CA SER A 234 -3.72 -18.12 -5.56
C SER A 234 -2.68 -18.31 -6.67
N LYS A 235 -1.50 -18.84 -6.32
CA LYS A 235 -0.46 -19.22 -7.31
C LYS A 235 -0.93 -20.34 -8.22
N THR A 236 -1.78 -21.21 -7.69
CA THR A 236 -2.43 -22.31 -8.43
C THR A 236 -3.62 -21.84 -9.26
N LYS A 237 -3.84 -20.52 -9.41
CA LYS A 237 -5.00 -19.91 -10.07
C LYS A 237 -6.38 -20.27 -9.47
N HIS A 238 -6.40 -20.79 -8.24
CA HIS A 238 -7.65 -20.92 -7.47
C HIS A 238 -7.96 -19.61 -6.73
N ASP A 239 -9.24 -19.30 -6.58
CA ASP A 239 -9.65 -18.08 -5.90
C ASP A 239 -9.39 -18.13 -4.40
N LYS A 240 -8.86 -17.03 -3.87
CA LYS A 240 -8.78 -16.83 -2.42
C LYS A 240 -10.10 -16.24 -1.95
N ILE A 241 -10.99 -17.10 -1.48
CA ILE A 241 -12.32 -16.73 -0.98
C ILE A 241 -12.23 -15.58 0.05
N THR A 242 -11.27 -15.65 0.98
CA THR A 242 -11.08 -14.62 2.01
C THR A 242 -10.75 -13.24 1.42
N ALA A 243 -9.98 -13.20 0.33
CA ALA A 243 -9.57 -11.95 -0.30
C ALA A 243 -10.70 -11.36 -1.15
N VAL A 244 -11.42 -12.19 -1.91
CA VAL A 244 -12.56 -11.76 -2.71
C VAL A 244 -13.68 -11.23 -1.81
N VAL A 245 -14.04 -12.00 -0.78
CA VAL A 245 -15.06 -11.60 0.20
C VAL A 245 -14.61 -10.37 1.00
N GLY A 246 -13.35 -10.32 1.42
CA GLY A 246 -12.78 -9.17 2.13
C GLY A 246 -12.89 -7.87 1.33
N LEU A 247 -12.57 -7.91 0.03
CA LEU A 247 -12.70 -6.76 -0.86
C LEU A 247 -14.16 -6.39 -1.15
N ALA A 248 -15.06 -7.37 -1.28
CA ALA A 248 -16.49 -7.11 -1.51
C ALA A 248 -17.18 -6.45 -0.32
N VAL A 249 -16.76 -6.77 0.91
CA VAL A 249 -17.24 -6.10 2.12
C VAL A 249 -16.56 -4.73 2.28
N PHE A 250 -15.26 -4.64 1.96
CA PHE A 250 -14.51 -3.39 1.99
C PHE A 250 -15.14 -2.32 1.09
N SER A 251 -15.58 -2.65 -0.12
CA SER A 251 -16.20 -1.69 -1.05
C SER A 251 -17.50 -1.05 -0.54
N GLN A 252 -18.09 -1.55 0.55
CA GLN A 252 -19.32 -1.02 1.16
C GLN A 252 -19.11 0.04 2.25
N PHE A 253 -17.90 0.60 2.40
CA PHE A 253 -17.61 1.57 3.47
C PHE A 253 -18.44 2.87 3.42
N TRP A 254 -19.13 3.16 2.32
CA TRP A 254 -19.95 4.35 2.12
C TRP A 254 -21.04 4.56 3.17
N TYR A 255 -21.73 3.48 3.55
CA TYR A 255 -22.85 3.54 4.50
C TYR A 255 -22.43 3.15 5.91
N TRP A 256 -21.32 2.42 6.03
CA TRP A 256 -20.79 1.95 7.29
C TRP A 256 -19.26 1.91 7.26
N TYR A 257 -18.64 2.98 7.78
CA TYR A 257 -17.18 3.13 7.81
C TYR A 257 -16.42 1.97 8.47
N PRO A 258 -16.92 1.32 9.55
CA PRO A 258 -16.22 0.16 10.14
C PRO A 258 -16.04 -1.04 9.20
N LEU A 259 -16.73 -1.10 8.05
CA LEU A 259 -16.47 -2.16 7.06
C LEU A 259 -15.10 -2.03 6.38
N THR A 260 -14.41 -0.89 6.53
CA THR A 260 -13.04 -0.70 6.02
C THR A 260 -12.04 -1.70 6.57
N TYR A 261 -12.25 -2.24 7.79
CA TYR A 261 -11.33 -3.19 8.42
C TYR A 261 -11.25 -4.56 7.71
N PHE A 262 -12.23 -4.88 6.85
CA PHE A 262 -12.25 -6.15 6.10
C PHE A 262 -11.16 -6.24 5.02
N ILE A 263 -10.46 -5.13 4.71
CA ILE A 263 -9.28 -5.16 3.85
C ILE A 263 -8.15 -6.04 4.41
N SER A 264 -8.12 -6.26 5.73
CA SER A 264 -7.16 -7.16 6.39
C SER A 264 -7.19 -8.59 5.85
N LEU A 265 -8.36 -9.08 5.41
CA LEU A 265 -8.53 -10.42 4.82
C LEU A 265 -8.01 -10.51 3.38
N ALA A 266 -7.89 -9.38 2.69
CA ALA A 266 -7.34 -9.28 1.34
C ALA A 266 -5.81 -9.27 1.33
N PHE A 267 -5.18 -8.91 2.45
CA PHE A 267 -3.74 -8.91 2.59
C PHE A 267 -3.18 -10.33 2.68
N SER A 268 -2.33 -10.67 1.72
CA SER A 268 -1.55 -11.91 1.71
C SER A 268 -0.07 -11.58 1.88
N PRO A 269 0.62 -12.17 2.89
CA PRO A 269 2.05 -11.95 3.05
C PRO A 269 2.84 -12.55 1.88
N THR A 270 3.85 -11.82 1.41
CA THR A 270 4.78 -12.23 0.35
C THR A 270 6.18 -12.42 0.93
N ALA A 271 6.38 -13.60 1.51
CA ALA A 271 7.66 -14.03 2.03
C ALA A 271 8.02 -15.42 1.50
N LEU A 272 9.31 -15.69 1.39
CA LEU A 272 9.84 -17.04 1.27
C LEU A 272 10.18 -17.50 2.69
N ILE A 273 9.50 -18.55 3.15
CA ILE A 273 9.73 -19.16 4.46
C ILE A 273 10.09 -20.62 4.23
N GLY A 274 11.37 -20.94 4.40
CA GLY A 274 11.83 -22.32 4.42
C GLY A 274 11.53 -22.98 5.75
N LEU A 275 11.03 -24.21 5.71
CA LEU A 275 10.74 -25.04 6.87
C LEU A 275 11.53 -26.35 6.77
N ASN A 276 12.08 -26.81 7.89
CA ASN A 276 12.64 -28.15 8.03
C ASN A 276 11.51 -29.20 8.22
N TYR A 277 11.85 -30.49 8.22
CA TYR A 277 10.97 -31.60 8.57
C TYR A 277 10.27 -31.41 9.93
N ASP A 278 10.96 -30.79 10.89
CA ASP A 278 10.42 -30.45 12.21
C ASP A 278 9.50 -29.22 12.23
N LEU A 279 9.13 -28.66 11.06
CA LEU A 279 8.35 -27.43 10.88
C LEU A 279 8.96 -26.19 11.54
N LYS A 280 10.27 -26.20 11.80
CA LYS A 280 11.02 -25.04 12.28
C LYS A 280 11.66 -24.30 11.11
N VAL A 281 11.92 -23.01 11.30
CA VAL A 281 12.49 -22.12 10.27
C VAL A 281 14.03 -22.10 10.41
N PRO A 282 14.80 -22.81 9.57
CA PRO A 282 16.26 -22.73 9.59
C PRO A 282 16.74 -21.42 8.96
N LYS A 283 17.87 -20.89 9.45
CA LYS A 283 18.61 -19.83 8.75
C LYS A 283 19.33 -20.47 7.57
N PHE A 284 18.87 -20.16 6.36
CA PHE A 284 19.57 -20.52 5.14
C PHE A 284 19.61 -19.31 4.21
N GLU A 285 20.65 -19.26 3.39
CA GLU A 285 20.88 -18.21 2.41
C GLU A 285 20.45 -18.68 1.02
N PHE A 286 19.80 -17.80 0.27
CA PHE A 286 19.46 -18.03 -1.13
C PHE A 286 19.76 -16.78 -1.96
N LEU A 287 19.98 -16.98 -3.27
CA LEU A 287 20.44 -15.93 -4.15
C LEU A 287 19.25 -15.34 -4.92
N SER A 288 19.14 -14.01 -4.90
CA SER A 288 18.25 -13.22 -5.76
C SER A 288 19.08 -12.57 -6.87
N ASN A 289 18.91 -12.99 -8.12
CA ASN A 289 19.57 -12.39 -9.28
C ASN A 289 18.88 -11.08 -9.69
N ALA A 290 18.79 -10.15 -8.76
CA ALA A 290 18.21 -8.83 -8.99
C ALA A 290 19.01 -7.76 -8.27
N LYS A 291 18.92 -6.54 -8.79
CA LYS A 291 19.50 -5.37 -8.15
C LYS A 291 18.75 -5.08 -6.83
N PRO A 292 19.45 -4.91 -5.70
CA PRO A 292 18.84 -4.61 -4.41
C PRO A 292 17.86 -3.42 -4.45
N SER A 293 18.15 -2.32 -5.16
CA SER A 293 17.25 -1.16 -5.19
C SER A 293 15.92 -1.41 -5.89
N LEU A 294 15.79 -2.49 -6.66
CA LEU A 294 14.49 -2.86 -7.22
C LEU A 294 13.54 -3.40 -6.14
N PHE A 295 14.07 -4.02 -5.08
CA PHE A 295 13.29 -4.77 -4.09
C PHE A 295 13.50 -4.31 -2.64
N GLU A 296 14.43 -3.38 -2.41
CA GLU A 296 14.68 -2.78 -1.09
C GLU A 296 13.40 -2.19 -0.51
N TYR A 297 13.29 -2.24 0.82
CA TYR A 297 12.34 -1.39 1.52
C TYR A 297 12.77 0.05 1.32
N PRO A 298 11.90 0.94 0.82
CA PRO A 298 12.28 2.34 0.82
C PRO A 298 12.47 2.82 2.24
N HIS A 299 13.41 3.76 2.34
CA HIS A 299 13.80 4.30 3.63
C HIS A 299 12.57 4.81 4.38
N PRO A 300 12.47 4.51 5.69
CA PRO A 300 11.45 5.08 6.55
C PRO A 300 11.41 6.59 6.33
N THR A 301 10.22 7.16 6.17
CA THR A 301 10.04 8.61 6.19
C THR A 301 10.63 9.12 7.50
N SER A 302 11.82 9.73 7.43
CA SER A 302 12.46 10.31 8.60
C SER A 302 11.48 11.33 9.19
N PRO A 303 11.22 11.34 10.51
CA PRO A 303 10.44 12.40 11.11
C PRO A 303 11.06 13.74 10.69
N PRO A 304 10.26 14.79 10.43
CA PRO A 304 10.79 16.05 9.94
C PRO A 304 11.77 16.60 10.98
N THR A 305 13.06 16.37 10.76
CA THR A 305 14.12 16.98 11.54
C THR A 305 13.93 18.47 11.32
N SER A 306 13.54 19.15 12.40
CA SER A 306 13.17 20.56 12.47
C SER A 306 13.73 21.38 11.31
N ALA A 307 12.82 21.89 10.48
CA ALA A 307 13.10 22.76 9.32
C ALA A 307 13.68 24.14 9.70
N SER A 308 14.49 24.22 10.75
CA SER A 308 15.20 25.41 11.22
C SER A 308 16.63 25.51 10.68
N ALA A 309 17.24 24.42 10.19
CA ALA A 309 18.64 24.46 9.76
C ALA A 309 18.88 24.92 8.29
N VAL A 310 17.90 24.76 7.39
CA VAL A 310 18.14 24.97 5.94
C VAL A 310 17.75 26.38 5.45
N LYS A 311 16.93 27.15 6.18
CA LYS A 311 16.62 28.54 5.80
C LYS A 311 17.66 29.57 6.25
N LEU A 312 18.62 29.19 7.10
CA LEU A 312 19.68 30.07 7.57
C LEU A 312 20.77 30.39 6.52
N PRO A 313 21.33 29.43 5.75
CA PRO A 313 22.42 29.76 4.82
C PRO A 313 21.99 30.70 3.67
N THR A 314 20.76 30.57 3.15
CA THR A 314 20.26 31.44 2.06
C THR A 314 19.87 32.84 2.55
N ALA A 315 19.39 32.96 3.79
CA ALA A 315 19.10 34.26 4.41
C ALA A 315 20.39 35.04 4.73
N VAL A 316 21.45 34.35 5.17
CA VAL A 316 22.76 34.97 5.42
C VAL A 316 23.43 35.37 4.10
N LEU A 317 23.28 34.60 3.02
CA LEU A 317 23.81 34.96 1.69
C LEU A 317 23.06 36.13 1.04
N SER A 318 21.73 36.21 1.18
CA SER A 318 20.94 37.32 0.61
C SER A 318 21.13 38.63 1.38
N THR A 319 21.28 38.58 2.71
CA THR A 319 21.59 39.78 3.52
C THR A 319 23.04 40.24 3.34
N SER A 320 24.01 39.33 3.23
CA SER A 320 25.42 39.69 3.00
C SER A 320 25.68 40.20 1.58
N ALA A 321 24.99 39.68 0.55
CA ALA A 321 25.04 40.23 -0.80
C ALA A 321 24.41 41.63 -0.88
N LYS A 322 23.27 41.86 -0.19
CA LYS A 322 22.60 43.16 -0.14
C LYS A 322 23.37 44.18 0.71
N ALA A 323 24.09 43.74 1.75
CA ALA A 323 25.01 44.57 2.52
C ALA A 323 26.25 44.96 1.69
N ARG A 324 26.84 44.01 0.93
CA ARG A 324 27.97 44.30 0.03
C ARG A 324 27.59 45.24 -1.11
N SER A 325 26.37 45.16 -1.65
CA SER A 325 25.93 46.08 -2.72
C SER A 325 25.62 47.48 -2.19
N ARG A 326 25.08 47.62 -0.97
CA ARG A 326 24.94 48.92 -0.30
C ARG A 326 26.31 49.53 0.05
N ALA A 327 27.23 48.75 0.61
CA ALA A 327 28.58 49.21 0.90
C ALA A 327 29.35 49.66 -0.35
N LYS A 328 29.16 49.00 -1.51
CA LYS A 328 29.73 49.45 -2.79
C LYS A 328 29.13 50.78 -3.26
N LYS A 329 27.81 50.97 -3.16
CA LYS A 329 27.16 52.23 -3.51
C LYS A 329 27.57 53.39 -2.61
N ASP A 330 27.69 53.14 -1.30
CA ASP A 330 28.14 54.14 -0.33
C ASP A 330 29.63 54.49 -0.53
N ALA A 331 30.45 53.51 -0.96
CA ALA A 331 31.85 53.73 -1.30
C ALA A 331 32.02 54.51 -2.62
N GLU A 332 31.20 54.24 -3.64
CA GLU A 332 31.18 54.99 -4.90
C GLU A 332 30.71 56.44 -4.69
N GLN A 333 29.70 56.66 -3.83
CA GLN A 333 29.27 58.02 -3.46
C GLN A 333 30.37 58.79 -2.71
N LYS A 334 31.05 58.14 -1.76
CA LYS A 334 32.20 58.75 -1.06
C LYS A 334 33.43 58.96 -1.94
N ALA A 335 33.59 58.17 -3.01
CA ALA A 335 34.67 58.34 -3.98
C ALA A 335 34.39 59.51 -4.94
N LEU A 336 33.13 59.71 -5.36
CA LEU A 336 32.72 60.87 -6.15
C LEU A 336 32.84 62.18 -5.36
N GLU A 337 32.64 62.16 -4.03
CA GLU A 337 32.84 63.33 -3.17
C GLU A 337 34.32 63.64 -2.87
N LYS A 338 35.24 62.68 -3.09
CA LYS A 338 36.69 62.86 -2.84
C LYS A 338 37.51 63.19 -4.09
N SER A 339 36.91 63.20 -5.29
CA SER A 339 37.60 63.56 -6.54
C SER A 339 37.51 65.06 -6.90
N THR A 340 37.16 65.93 -5.94
CA THR A 340 37.13 67.40 -6.12
C THR A 340 38.08 68.17 -5.20
N THR A 341 39.11 67.53 -4.62
CA THR A 341 40.19 68.26 -3.91
C THR A 341 41.55 67.56 -4.04
N ASP A 342 42.37 68.18 -4.89
CA ASP A 342 43.82 68.37 -4.90
C ASP A 342 44.85 67.21 -4.94
N ASP A 343 45.70 67.41 -5.96
CA ASP A 343 46.96 66.82 -6.36
C ASP A 343 48.12 67.19 -5.42
N ALA A 344 49.14 66.31 -5.33
CA ALA A 344 50.56 66.62 -5.61
C ALA A 344 51.59 65.82 -4.77
N SER A 345 52.42 65.06 -5.50
CA SER A 345 53.88 64.88 -5.33
C SER A 345 54.40 64.04 -4.12
N THR A 346 55.46 63.22 -4.16
CA THR A 346 56.68 63.15 -5.01
C THR A 346 57.45 61.83 -4.77
N SER A 347 58.22 61.36 -5.78
CA SER A 347 59.55 60.65 -5.78
C SER A 347 59.88 59.55 -4.73
N SER A 348 60.59 58.44 -5.00
CA SER A 348 61.47 57.99 -6.09
C SER A 348 62.02 56.57 -5.81
N SER A 349 62.18 55.79 -6.89
CA SER A 349 63.31 54.87 -7.17
C SER A 349 63.50 53.53 -6.42
N SER A 350 63.72 52.48 -7.25
CA SER A 350 64.82 51.49 -7.17
C SER A 350 64.46 50.00 -7.00
N GLY A 351 64.34 49.31 -8.16
CA GLY A 351 64.97 48.01 -8.48
C GLY A 351 64.33 46.71 -7.95
N LYS A 352 64.41 45.55 -8.62
CA LYS A 352 64.84 45.12 -9.97
C LYS A 352 64.52 43.61 -10.05
N GLY A 353 64.01 43.12 -11.20
CA GLY A 353 64.09 41.71 -11.67
C GLY A 353 62.90 40.80 -11.33
N LEU A 354 61.89 40.56 -12.19
CA LEU A 354 61.77 39.87 -13.50
C LEU A 354 61.28 38.40 -13.43
N LYS A 355 60.15 38.19 -14.15
CA LYS A 355 59.57 36.96 -14.76
C LYS A 355 58.73 36.00 -13.91
N SER A 356 57.43 35.92 -14.19
CA SER A 356 56.83 34.97 -15.17
C SER A 356 55.29 35.03 -15.08
N SER A 357 54.61 35.45 -16.15
CA SER A 357 53.76 34.61 -17.01
C SER A 357 52.28 34.57 -16.60
N GLU A 358 51.46 35.20 -17.45
CA GLU A 358 50.08 34.90 -17.85
C GLU A 358 49.10 34.33 -16.79
N LYS A 359 48.13 35.17 -16.38
CA LYS A 359 46.84 34.70 -15.85
C LYS A 359 45.75 34.95 -16.90
N ASN A 360 45.45 33.91 -17.66
CA ASN A 360 44.25 33.82 -18.47
C ASN A 360 43.09 33.31 -17.60
N ASN A 361 42.00 34.07 -17.66
CA ASN A 361 40.62 33.60 -17.81
C ASN A 361 40.25 32.25 -17.16
N ASP A 362 39.52 32.28 -16.05
CA ASP A 362 38.50 31.24 -15.85
C ASP A 362 37.30 31.76 -15.06
N THR A 363 36.15 31.61 -15.68
CA THR A 363 34.84 32.07 -15.22
C THR A 363 34.14 30.83 -14.69
N MET A 364 34.26 30.55 -13.39
CA MET A 364 33.55 29.44 -12.76
C MET A 364 32.05 29.76 -12.62
N GLN A 365 31.28 29.41 -13.65
CA GLN A 365 29.86 29.10 -13.51
C GLN A 365 29.72 27.82 -12.66
N VAL A 366 29.05 27.95 -11.52
CA VAL A 366 28.65 26.82 -10.69
C VAL A 366 27.23 26.45 -11.10
N ASP A 367 27.11 25.67 -12.17
CA ASP A 367 25.91 24.86 -12.41
C ASP A 367 26.08 23.55 -11.64
N SER A 368 25.56 23.52 -10.41
CA SER A 368 25.40 22.30 -9.63
C SER A 368 24.26 21.46 -10.20
N ALA A 369 24.50 20.82 -11.36
CA ALA A 369 23.78 19.63 -11.74
C ALA A 369 24.24 18.51 -10.78
N VAL A 370 23.39 18.19 -9.80
CA VAL A 370 23.56 16.99 -8.97
C VAL A 370 23.31 15.79 -9.86
N GLU A 371 24.36 15.35 -10.58
CA GLU A 371 24.44 13.99 -11.08
C GLU A 371 24.46 13.07 -9.85
N LYS A 372 23.32 12.44 -9.56
CA LYS A 372 23.30 11.23 -8.74
C LYS A 372 24.23 10.23 -9.43
N LYS A 373 25.45 10.07 -8.89
CA LYS A 373 26.25 8.87 -9.12
C LYS A 373 25.38 7.69 -8.66
N VAL A 374 24.81 6.98 -9.62
CA VAL A 374 24.20 5.68 -9.41
C VAL A 374 25.36 4.77 -9.01
N GLU A 375 25.45 4.43 -7.72
CA GLU A 375 26.34 3.36 -7.29
C GLU A 375 25.98 2.10 -8.08
N VAL A 376 27.00 1.44 -8.65
CA VAL A 376 26.80 0.21 -9.42
C VAL A 376 26.39 -0.86 -8.42
N GLU A 377 25.08 -1.01 -8.26
CA GLU A 377 24.51 -2.01 -7.36
C GLU A 377 24.95 -3.42 -7.79
N PRO A 378 25.24 -4.29 -6.80
CA PRO A 378 25.55 -5.67 -7.10
C PRO A 378 24.38 -6.30 -7.86
N THR A 379 24.71 -7.06 -8.90
CA THR A 379 23.73 -7.73 -9.77
C THR A 379 23.02 -8.91 -9.09
N PHE A 380 23.48 -9.30 -7.90
CA PHE A 380 22.94 -10.38 -7.08
C PHE A 380 22.90 -9.97 -5.60
N GLU A 381 21.86 -10.39 -4.91
CA GLU A 381 21.66 -10.20 -3.48
C GLU A 381 21.54 -11.57 -2.80
N ILE A 382 22.23 -11.75 -1.67
CA ILE A 382 22.11 -12.96 -0.84
C ILE A 382 21.10 -12.65 0.26
N LEU A 383 19.97 -13.36 0.25
CA LEU A 383 18.88 -13.18 1.21
C LEU A 383 18.88 -14.32 2.23
N THR A 384 18.62 -13.98 3.49
CA THR A 384 18.53 -14.95 4.60
C THR A 384 17.07 -15.24 4.96
N ASN A 385 16.72 -16.51 5.16
CA ASN A 385 15.38 -16.92 5.59
C ASN A 385 15.06 -16.48 7.04
N PRO A 386 13.86 -15.91 7.33
CA PRO A 386 12.78 -15.54 6.40
C PRO A 386 13.03 -14.19 5.70
N ALA A 387 12.79 -14.16 4.38
CA ALA A 387 12.97 -12.96 3.58
C ALA A 387 11.71 -12.62 2.78
N ARG A 388 11.49 -11.31 2.59
CA ARG A 388 10.45 -10.78 1.70
C ARG A 388 10.79 -11.14 0.25
N VAL A 389 9.82 -11.69 -0.46
CA VAL A 389 9.96 -12.01 -1.88
C VAL A 389 8.70 -11.53 -2.59
N VAL A 390 8.85 -10.51 -3.42
CA VAL A 390 7.76 -9.95 -4.23
C VAL A 390 7.45 -10.89 -5.40
N PRO A 391 6.19 -11.00 -5.88
CA PRO A 391 5.86 -11.85 -7.03
C PRO A 391 6.72 -11.60 -8.29
N ALA A 392 7.14 -10.35 -8.53
CA ALA A 392 8.05 -10.03 -9.63
C ALA A 392 9.48 -10.57 -9.41
N GLN A 393 9.90 -10.70 -8.15
CA GLN A 393 11.20 -11.20 -7.73
C GLN A 393 11.31 -12.74 -7.82
N GLU A 394 10.18 -13.46 -7.80
CA GLU A 394 10.12 -14.93 -7.85
C GLU A 394 10.92 -15.54 -9.01
N LYS A 395 10.98 -14.86 -10.16
CA LYS A 395 11.68 -15.34 -11.36
C LYS A 395 13.21 -15.27 -11.24
N PHE A 396 13.72 -14.48 -10.31
CA PHE A 396 15.14 -14.21 -10.15
C PHE A 396 15.79 -15.01 -9.03
N ILE A 397 14.99 -15.75 -8.23
CA ILE A 397 15.46 -16.53 -7.10
C ILE A 397 16.08 -17.84 -7.59
N ARG A 398 17.31 -18.11 -7.12
CA ARG A 398 18.01 -19.38 -7.28
C ARG A 398 18.51 -19.86 -5.93
N PHE A 399 18.26 -21.13 -5.63
CA PHE A 399 18.88 -21.80 -4.50
C PHE A 399 20.34 -22.11 -4.84
N LEU A 400 21.25 -21.96 -3.88
CA LEU A 400 22.66 -22.23 -4.08
C LEU A 400 22.91 -23.74 -4.14
N GLU A 401 23.46 -24.22 -5.25
CA GLU A 401 23.83 -25.63 -5.43
C GLU A 401 25.06 -25.94 -4.57
N GLY A 402 24.83 -26.43 -3.35
CA GLY A 402 25.85 -26.68 -2.33
C GLY A 402 25.44 -26.29 -0.91
N SER A 403 24.25 -25.68 -0.72
CA SER A 403 23.72 -25.38 0.61
C SER A 403 23.25 -26.65 1.35
N ARG A 404 23.41 -26.64 2.68
CA ARG A 404 22.94 -27.70 3.59
C ARG A 404 21.46 -28.05 3.40
N TYR A 405 20.65 -27.06 3.05
CA TYR A 405 19.22 -27.19 2.81
C TYR A 405 18.91 -27.17 1.32
N VAL A 406 18.18 -28.19 0.84
CA VAL A 406 17.70 -28.30 -0.54
C VAL A 406 16.17 -28.36 -0.57
N PRO A 407 15.48 -27.55 -1.39
CA PRO A 407 14.02 -27.59 -1.46
C PRO A 407 13.51 -28.92 -2.01
N VAL A 408 12.55 -29.54 -1.30
CA VAL A 408 11.87 -30.77 -1.75
C VAL A 408 11.01 -30.50 -2.99
N LYS A 409 10.39 -29.31 -3.03
CA LYS A 409 9.68 -28.79 -4.19
C LYS A 409 10.20 -27.40 -4.49
N LEU A 410 10.63 -27.17 -5.73
CA LEU A 410 11.01 -25.85 -6.21
C LEU A 410 9.77 -24.95 -6.21
N ALA A 411 9.65 -24.14 -5.16
CA ALA A 411 8.64 -23.11 -5.04
C ALA A 411 9.37 -21.79 -4.77
N PRO A 412 9.26 -20.79 -5.65
CA PRO A 412 10.04 -19.54 -5.55
C PRO A 412 9.54 -18.59 -4.45
N SER A 413 8.44 -18.91 -3.77
CA SER A 413 7.86 -18.08 -2.70
C SER A 413 6.83 -18.86 -1.88
N GLY A 414 6.52 -18.36 -0.68
CA GLY A 414 5.64 -19.02 0.29
C GLY A 414 6.38 -20.03 1.15
N PHE A 415 5.66 -21.01 1.67
CA PHE A 415 6.26 -22.08 2.47
C PHE A 415 6.95 -23.11 1.58
N VAL A 416 8.23 -23.35 1.84
CA VAL A 416 9.03 -24.34 1.13
C VAL A 416 9.58 -25.33 2.13
N LEU A 417 9.26 -26.61 1.94
CA LEU A 417 9.87 -27.66 2.73
C LEU A 417 11.29 -27.91 2.22
N LEU A 418 12.25 -27.78 3.12
CA LEU A 418 13.67 -27.99 2.88
C LEU A 418 14.07 -29.35 3.43
N ARG A 419 14.84 -30.10 2.64
CA ARG A 419 15.53 -31.31 3.07
C ARG A 419 16.91 -30.93 3.56
N ASP A 420 17.22 -31.32 4.79
CA ASP A 420 18.57 -31.23 5.32
C ASP A 420 19.42 -32.39 4.75
N LEU A 421 20.57 -32.06 4.15
CA LEU A 421 21.56 -33.02 3.67
C LEU A 421 22.62 -33.38 4.73
N GLN A 422 22.70 -32.63 5.83
CA GLN A 422 23.64 -32.87 6.93
C GLN A 422 22.94 -32.82 8.30
N PRO A 423 22.22 -33.89 8.70
CA PRO A 423 21.52 -33.95 9.99
C PRO A 423 22.45 -33.95 11.22
N SER A 424 23.77 -34.05 11.03
CA SER A 424 24.76 -34.20 12.11
C SER A 424 25.24 -32.88 12.71
N GLU A 425 25.02 -31.73 12.05
CA GLU A 425 25.39 -30.42 12.57
C GLU A 425 24.19 -29.72 13.25
N ALA A 426 24.44 -28.97 14.33
CA ALA A 426 23.36 -28.25 15.02
C ALA A 426 22.71 -27.20 14.10
N GLU A 427 21.37 -27.16 14.08
CA GLU A 427 20.60 -26.22 13.26
C GLU A 427 20.55 -24.84 13.91
N VAL A 428 20.90 -23.79 13.16
CA VAL A 428 20.65 -22.41 13.60
C VAL A 428 19.23 -22.02 13.16
N LEU A 429 18.29 -22.05 14.10
CA LEU A 429 16.90 -21.69 13.87
C LEU A 429 16.73 -20.17 13.96
N ALA A 430 15.89 -19.61 13.08
CA ALA A 430 15.58 -18.18 13.05
C ALA A 430 14.47 -17.79 14.03
N LEU A 431 13.59 -18.73 14.36
CA LEU A 431 12.44 -18.53 15.24
C LEU A 431 12.43 -19.60 16.33
N THR A 432 12.73 -19.18 17.56
CA THR A 432 12.49 -19.95 18.79
C THR A 432 11.32 -19.32 19.54
N ASP A 433 10.16 -19.19 18.90
CA ASP A 433 8.89 -18.91 19.56
C ASP A 433 8.03 -20.17 19.51
N ALA A 434 8.44 -21.18 20.28
CA ALA A 434 7.48 -22.13 20.81
C ALA A 434 7.07 -21.60 22.19
N PRO A 435 5.77 -21.57 22.55
CA PRO A 435 5.36 -21.22 23.89
C PRO A 435 5.93 -22.28 24.84
N SER A 436 6.93 -21.90 25.62
CA SER A 436 7.53 -22.78 26.62
C SER A 436 6.48 -23.12 27.67
N SER A 437 5.97 -24.36 27.60
CA SER A 437 5.26 -25.01 28.71
C SER A 437 6.15 -24.97 29.95
N MET A 438 5.78 -24.15 30.94
CA MET A 438 6.52 -24.04 32.20
C MET A 438 6.45 -25.39 32.93
N VAL A 439 7.61 -26.04 33.04
CA VAL A 439 7.86 -27.05 34.06
C VAL A 439 8.48 -26.32 35.24
N SER A 440 7.75 -26.28 36.36
CA SER A 440 8.25 -25.76 37.64
C SER A 440 9.43 -26.59 38.16
N PRO A 441 10.31 -25.97 38.96
CA PRO A 441 10.62 -26.62 40.23
C PRO A 441 10.46 -25.67 41.42
N ALA A 442 9.91 -26.27 42.47
CA ALA A 442 9.70 -25.72 43.79
C ALA A 442 11.00 -25.42 44.53
N SER A 443 11.03 -24.28 45.25
CA SER A 443 11.49 -24.17 46.64
C SER A 443 11.55 -22.68 47.05
N GLY A 444 10.69 -22.26 47.97
CA GLY A 444 10.92 -21.05 48.78
C GLY A 444 11.93 -21.33 49.91
N PRO A 445 12.07 -20.46 50.94
CA PRO A 445 11.27 -19.25 51.22
C PRO A 445 12.04 -18.04 51.83
N THR A 446 11.28 -17.01 52.23
CA THR A 446 11.56 -15.97 53.28
C THR A 446 12.63 -14.89 53.00
N THR A 447 12.52 -13.59 53.32
CA THR A 447 11.58 -12.76 54.11
C THR A 447 11.96 -11.26 53.96
N THR A 448 10.95 -10.38 53.93
CA THR A 448 10.85 -9.01 54.51
C THR A 448 11.89 -7.90 54.22
N GLY A 449 11.39 -6.71 53.84
CA GLY A 449 11.85 -5.44 54.44
C GLY A 449 12.09 -4.20 53.55
N GLN A 450 11.04 -3.38 53.37
CA GLN A 450 11.00 -1.90 53.40
C GLN A 450 11.92 -0.98 52.54
N GLN A 451 11.24 -0.20 51.68
CA GLN A 451 11.29 1.26 51.44
C GLN A 451 12.62 2.00 51.14
N GLY A 452 12.63 2.75 50.01
CA GLY A 452 13.36 4.03 49.92
C GLY A 452 13.84 4.52 48.54
N SER A 453 13.02 5.38 47.90
CA SER A 453 13.39 6.53 47.03
C SER A 453 14.21 6.37 45.72
N ALA A 454 13.52 6.72 44.62
CA ALA A 454 13.92 7.59 43.51
C ALA A 454 15.17 7.27 42.65
N SER A 455 14.93 6.86 41.39
CA SER A 455 15.51 7.51 40.19
C SER A 455 15.01 6.87 38.89
N SER A 456 14.92 7.71 37.87
CA SER A 456 14.30 7.51 36.55
C SER A 456 14.80 6.32 35.72
N ALA A 457 13.87 5.53 35.17
CA ALA A 457 13.99 4.89 33.88
C ALA A 457 12.59 4.45 33.40
N MET A 458 12.24 4.79 32.17
CA MET A 458 10.98 4.40 31.54
C MET A 458 10.91 2.87 31.40
N ALA A 459 9.98 2.26 32.12
CA ALA A 459 9.60 0.86 31.97
C ALA A 459 8.14 0.81 31.49
N VAL A 460 7.94 -0.05 30.51
CA VAL A 460 6.71 -0.35 29.76
C VAL A 460 5.52 -0.59 30.70
N ASP A 461 4.35 -0.06 30.33
CA ASP A 461 3.05 -0.26 30.99
C ASP A 461 2.87 -1.73 31.43
N GLU A 462 2.82 -1.93 32.75
CA GLU A 462 2.51 -3.20 33.39
C GLU A 462 0.98 -3.32 33.45
N GLU A 463 0.40 -4.10 32.54
CA GLU A 463 -1.04 -4.37 32.48
C GLU A 463 -1.49 -5.11 33.77
N PRO A 464 -2.57 -4.68 34.45
CA PRO A 464 -2.98 -5.29 35.70
C PRO A 464 -3.43 -6.74 35.52
N GLN A 465 -2.89 -7.64 36.34
CA GLN A 465 -3.21 -9.08 36.32
C GLN A 465 -4.73 -9.33 36.47
N PRO A 466 -5.32 -10.26 35.70
CA PRO A 466 -6.73 -10.61 35.84
C PRO A 466 -7.01 -11.23 37.21
N PRO A 467 -8.19 -10.97 37.82
CA PRO A 467 -8.55 -11.52 39.12
C PRO A 467 -8.59 -13.05 39.10
N GLN A 468 -8.23 -13.66 40.23
CA GLN A 468 -8.18 -15.12 40.40
C GLN A 468 -9.54 -15.78 40.12
N ALA A 469 -9.51 -16.96 39.52
CA ALA A 469 -10.68 -17.74 39.18
C ALA A 469 -11.49 -18.12 40.44
N PHE A 470 -12.80 -17.90 40.38
CA PHE A 470 -13.75 -18.25 41.44
C PHE A 470 -13.85 -19.79 41.56
N GLU A 471 -13.38 -20.35 42.67
CA GLU A 471 -13.55 -21.77 42.98
C GLU A 471 -14.96 -22.02 43.54
N TYR A 472 -15.73 -22.87 42.87
CA TYR A 472 -16.99 -23.37 43.41
C TYR A 472 -16.69 -24.35 44.55
N SER A 473 -17.10 -24.00 45.77
CA SER A 473 -17.18 -24.96 46.88
C SER A 473 -18.32 -25.93 46.58
N THR A 474 -18.03 -27.23 46.60
CA THR A 474 -19.02 -28.32 46.50
C THR A 474 -20.13 -28.21 47.52
#